data_AF-A0A4Q3FZE3-F1
#
_entry.id   AF-A0A4Q3FZE3-F1
#
_cell.length_a   1.000
_cell.length_b   1.000
_cell.length_c   1.000
_cell.angle_alpha   90.00
_cell.angle_beta   90.00
_cell.angle_gamma   90.00
#
_symmetry.space_group_name_H-M   'P 1'
#
loop_
_entity.id
_entity.type
_entity.pdbx_description
1 polymer ?
#
loop_
_entity_poly.entity_id
_entity_poly.type
_entity_poly.pdbx_seq_one_letter_code
_entity_poly.pdbx_strand_id
1 'polypeptide(L)'
;RRLADLPYGISAAPSSAVPTGATHLALLGGVSVEFLKAQIAARPDLNGQGAGHPGFSPEIHVYDTLTDTWAQTGTMPKEVAADHAANAAGSTWAPVTTPAVMWKGKVILPTGEVKPGIRSPQVLLGKVVSQPARFGWINWVVVAVYLLGMVAVGYWFMKRESASSTDAYFRGGQRVPWWVAGLSIFATMLSALTFMGIPARAYQTDVTWYIGQVSILLVVPLVVYFYLPFFRKLDLTSAYEYLEKRFNVACRIFASLSFILFHVGRIAIVLYLPALALAAVSDIAVIPAILMIGVLCVIYTVMGGIEAVVWTDAIQALVLMLGAVLCLVLVVMRVDGGIAQVYEIANTNDKLFESLRWDNFDVMEGTATAVVLFVAFFFNSLVPYTSGQDVVQRYVTTRDLPAARRSLWTT
;
A
#
# COMPACT_ATOMS: atom_id res chain seq x y z
N ARG A 1 4.77 14.85 -18.05
CA ARG A 1 3.45 14.22 -17.88
C ARG A 1 2.39 15.30 -18.08
N ARG A 2 1.40 15.07 -18.94
CA ARG A 2 0.21 15.93 -19.02
C ARG A 2 -0.64 15.61 -17.79
N LEU A 3 -1.05 16.62 -17.03
CA LEU A 3 -1.94 16.44 -15.87
C LEU A 3 -3.37 16.22 -16.38
N ALA A 4 -4.19 15.52 -15.61
CA ALA A 4 -5.61 15.40 -15.89
C ALA A 4 -6.25 16.78 -16.04
N ASP A 5 -7.12 16.89 -17.05
CA ASP A 5 -7.88 18.10 -17.30
C ASP A 5 -8.76 18.40 -16.07
N LEU A 6 -8.93 19.68 -15.75
CA LEU A 6 -9.87 20.09 -14.70
C LEU A 6 -11.29 19.61 -15.04
N PRO A 7 -12.14 19.31 -14.04
CA PRO A 7 -13.52 18.86 -14.28
C PRO A 7 -14.33 19.84 -15.15
N TYR A 8 -13.95 21.11 -15.14
CA TYR A 8 -14.45 22.15 -16.03
C TYR A 8 -13.33 23.18 -16.26
N GLY A 9 -13.36 23.91 -17.37
CA GLY A 9 -12.36 24.93 -17.66
C GLY A 9 -12.44 26.06 -16.63
N ILE A 10 -11.31 26.44 -16.03
CA ILE A 10 -11.22 27.52 -15.03
C ILE A 10 -10.32 28.64 -15.56
N SER A 11 -10.77 29.89 -15.45
CA SER A 11 -9.98 31.09 -15.69
C SER A 11 -9.92 31.98 -14.46
N ALA A 12 -8.95 32.89 -14.42
CA ALA A 12 -8.78 33.91 -13.37
C ALA A 12 -8.63 33.38 -11.93
N ALA A 13 -8.30 32.11 -11.72
CA ALA A 13 -7.96 31.61 -10.38
C ALA A 13 -6.79 32.41 -9.76
N PRO A 14 -6.75 32.61 -8.43
CA PRO A 14 -5.56 33.00 -7.71
C PRO A 14 -4.36 32.16 -8.18
N SER A 15 -3.24 32.84 -8.49
CA SER A 15 -2.08 32.25 -9.16
C SER A 15 -1.50 31.05 -8.40
N SER A 16 -0.82 30.15 -9.15
CA SER A 16 -0.17 28.87 -8.77
C SER A 16 -0.85 28.06 -7.66
N ALA A 17 -1.27 26.83 -8.00
CA ALA A 17 -1.87 25.91 -7.04
C ALA A 17 -1.00 25.74 -5.79
N VAL A 18 -1.64 25.81 -4.62
CA VAL A 18 -0.98 25.79 -3.32
C VAL A 18 -0.60 24.36 -2.98
N PRO A 19 0.68 24.06 -2.68
CA PRO A 19 1.06 22.74 -2.21
C PRO A 19 0.38 22.40 -0.88
N THR A 20 -0.40 21.32 -0.87
CA THR A 20 -1.11 20.82 0.30
C THR A 20 -0.62 19.42 0.64
N GLY A 21 0.23 19.30 1.67
CA GLY A 21 0.85 18.02 1.99
C GLY A 21 1.85 17.55 0.92
N ALA A 22 2.08 16.24 0.83
CA ALA A 22 3.10 15.66 -0.05
C ALA A 22 2.60 15.41 -1.49
N THR A 23 1.29 15.20 -1.66
CA THR A 23 0.73 14.66 -2.91
C THR A 23 -0.42 15.48 -3.47
N HIS A 24 -0.77 16.62 -2.85
CA HIS A 24 -1.93 17.39 -3.28
C HIS A 24 -1.57 18.83 -3.63
N LEU A 25 -2.25 19.38 -4.63
CA LEU A 25 -2.19 20.79 -5.03
C LEU A 25 -3.59 21.38 -4.94
N ALA A 26 -3.77 22.42 -4.13
CA ALA A 26 -5.05 23.12 -4.00
C ALA A 26 -5.15 24.31 -4.97
N LEU A 27 -6.14 24.27 -5.84
CA LEU A 27 -6.57 25.38 -6.68
C LEU A 27 -7.74 26.10 -5.98
N LEU A 28 -7.56 27.39 -5.74
CA LEU A 28 -8.46 28.17 -4.88
C LEU A 28 -9.41 29.03 -5.72
N GLY A 29 -10.60 28.54 -6.05
CA GLY A 29 -11.58 29.32 -6.80
C GLY A 29 -11.25 29.50 -8.29
N GLY A 30 -11.84 30.54 -8.88
CA GLY A 30 -11.76 30.84 -10.32
C GLY A 30 -13.14 30.98 -10.96
N VAL A 31 -13.17 31.02 -12.29
CA VAL A 31 -14.36 31.20 -13.13
C VAL A 31 -14.53 29.99 -14.04
N SER A 32 -15.65 29.27 -13.95
CA SER A 32 -15.94 28.19 -14.91
C SER A 32 -16.23 28.73 -16.31
N VAL A 33 -15.88 27.98 -17.35
CA VAL A 33 -16.16 28.35 -18.74
C VAL A 33 -17.65 28.52 -19.00
N GLU A 34 -18.49 27.66 -18.43
CA GLU A 34 -19.95 27.71 -18.54
C GLU A 34 -20.49 29.00 -17.92
N PHE A 35 -19.99 29.35 -16.73
CA PHE A 35 -20.36 30.59 -16.06
C PHE A 35 -19.91 31.81 -16.86
N LEU A 36 -18.68 31.82 -17.38
CA LEU A 36 -18.18 32.91 -18.22
C LEU A 36 -19.04 33.11 -19.48
N LYS A 37 -19.40 32.01 -20.16
CA LYS A 37 -20.28 32.05 -21.33
C LYS A 37 -21.66 32.60 -20.99
N ALA A 38 -22.26 32.17 -19.88
CA ALA A 38 -23.56 32.67 -19.43
C ALA A 38 -23.51 34.17 -19.10
N GLN A 39 -22.43 34.64 -18.47
CA GLN A 39 -22.23 36.07 -18.16
C GLN A 39 -22.09 36.91 -19.42
N ILE A 40 -21.24 36.48 -20.38
CA ILE A 40 -21.08 37.18 -21.66
C ILE A 40 -22.42 37.26 -22.40
N ALA A 41 -23.20 36.18 -22.41
CA ALA A 41 -24.53 36.17 -23.04
C ALA A 41 -25.53 37.12 -22.37
N ALA A 42 -25.50 37.23 -21.04
CA ALA A 42 -26.38 38.12 -20.29
C ALA A 42 -26.04 39.61 -20.49
N ARG A 43 -24.76 39.92 -20.75
CA ARG A 43 -24.20 41.28 -20.81
C ARG A 43 -23.16 41.40 -21.94
N PRO A 44 -23.58 41.25 -23.21
CA PRO A 44 -22.65 41.19 -24.34
C PRO A 44 -21.91 42.52 -24.58
N ASP A 45 -22.54 43.64 -24.22
CA ASP A 45 -21.99 45.00 -24.29
C ASP A 45 -20.80 45.22 -23.35
N LEU A 46 -20.71 44.44 -22.27
CA LEU A 46 -19.65 44.55 -21.26
C LEU A 46 -18.80 43.28 -21.16
N ASN A 47 -18.88 42.37 -22.12
CA ASN A 47 -18.23 41.06 -22.07
C ASN A 47 -18.49 40.33 -20.73
N GLY A 48 -19.71 40.42 -20.20
CA GLY A 48 -20.07 39.81 -18.91
C GLY A 48 -19.61 40.59 -17.65
N GLN A 49 -19.06 41.80 -17.79
CA GLN A 49 -18.52 42.58 -16.67
C GLN A 49 -19.55 43.56 -16.05
N GLY A 50 -19.24 44.04 -14.83
CA GLY A 50 -19.92 45.16 -14.18
C GLY A 50 -20.54 44.85 -12.80
N ALA A 51 -21.27 45.85 -12.25
CA ALA A 51 -21.70 45.84 -10.85
C ALA A 51 -22.67 44.71 -10.46
N GLY A 52 -23.43 44.16 -11.42
CA GLY A 52 -24.36 43.04 -11.21
C GLY A 52 -23.73 41.64 -11.25
N HIS A 53 -22.41 41.55 -11.42
CA HIS A 53 -21.71 40.26 -11.44
C HIS A 53 -21.78 39.58 -10.05
N PRO A 54 -22.17 38.29 -9.96
CA PRO A 54 -22.46 37.59 -8.68
C PRO A 54 -21.21 37.15 -7.89
N GLY A 55 -20.04 37.62 -8.33
CA GLY A 55 -18.72 37.28 -7.81
C GLY A 55 -18.18 35.96 -8.34
N PHE A 56 -17.08 35.51 -7.74
CA PHE A 56 -16.32 34.32 -8.18
C PHE A 56 -16.64 33.07 -7.36
N SER A 57 -16.31 31.89 -7.90
CA SER A 57 -16.54 30.63 -7.19
C SER A 57 -15.65 30.55 -5.94
N PRO A 58 -16.22 30.25 -4.76
CA PRO A 58 -15.44 30.00 -3.56
C PRO A 58 -14.85 28.60 -3.51
N GLU A 59 -15.13 27.73 -4.47
CA GLU A 59 -14.78 26.32 -4.39
C GLU A 59 -13.27 26.07 -4.39
N ILE A 60 -12.85 25.11 -3.58
CA ILE A 60 -11.46 24.66 -3.50
C ILE A 60 -11.39 23.29 -4.16
N HIS A 61 -10.66 23.24 -5.27
CA HIS A 61 -10.35 22.02 -5.99
C HIS A 61 -8.97 21.55 -5.59
N VAL A 62 -8.83 20.25 -5.36
CA VAL A 62 -7.57 19.65 -5.00
C VAL A 62 -7.21 18.61 -6.05
N TYR A 63 -6.02 18.75 -6.60
CA TYR A 63 -5.43 17.77 -7.51
C TYR A 63 -4.55 16.81 -6.73
N ASP A 64 -4.78 15.52 -6.88
CA ASP A 64 -3.94 14.45 -6.34
C ASP A 64 -2.90 14.02 -7.38
N THR A 65 -1.62 14.25 -7.07
CA THR A 65 -0.50 13.96 -7.95
C THR A 65 -0.22 12.46 -8.12
N LEU A 66 -0.76 11.62 -7.23
CA LEU A 66 -0.63 10.16 -7.32
C LEU A 66 -1.69 9.57 -8.24
N THR A 67 -2.94 9.95 -8.05
CA THR A 67 -4.07 9.39 -8.80
C THR A 67 -4.37 10.13 -10.11
N ASP A 68 -3.79 11.32 -10.32
CA ASP A 68 -4.06 12.16 -11.48
C ASP A 68 -5.55 12.55 -11.56
N THR A 69 -6.14 12.89 -10.41
CA THR A 69 -7.55 13.24 -10.31
C THR A 69 -7.78 14.54 -9.57
N TRP A 70 -8.91 15.18 -9.87
CA TRP A 70 -9.38 16.39 -9.20
C TRP A 70 -10.57 16.06 -8.31
N ALA A 71 -10.59 16.64 -7.11
CA ALA A 71 -11.72 16.55 -6.19
C ALA A 71 -12.04 17.92 -5.59
N GLN A 72 -13.33 18.24 -5.48
CA GLN A 72 -13.79 19.40 -4.72
C GLN A 72 -13.74 19.05 -3.22
N THR A 73 -12.98 19.82 -2.44
CA THR A 73 -12.74 19.51 -1.01
C THR A 73 -13.34 20.52 -0.05
N GLY A 74 -13.79 21.67 -0.53
CA GLY A 74 -14.43 22.68 0.31
C GLY A 74 -14.66 24.00 -0.40
N THR A 75 -14.94 25.04 0.39
CA THR A 75 -15.18 26.41 -0.09
C THR A 75 -14.45 27.42 0.78
N MET A 76 -13.87 28.44 0.15
CA MET A 76 -13.38 29.64 0.81
C MET A 76 -14.52 30.40 1.50
N PRO A 77 -14.23 31.17 2.56
CA PRO A 77 -15.23 32.02 3.20
C PRO A 77 -15.89 32.95 2.18
N LYS A 78 -17.24 32.91 2.11
CA LYS A 78 -18.06 33.81 1.29
C LYS A 78 -19.27 34.24 2.12
N GLU A 79 -19.29 35.48 2.55
CA GLU A 79 -20.37 36.09 3.33
C GLU A 79 -20.79 37.38 2.62
N VAL A 80 -21.97 37.35 1.99
CA VAL A 80 -22.46 38.49 1.20
C VAL A 80 -23.48 39.27 2.02
N ALA A 81 -23.15 40.52 2.36
CA ALA A 81 -24.03 41.43 3.08
C ALA A 81 -25.22 41.85 2.20
N ALA A 82 -26.37 42.15 2.82
CA ALA A 82 -27.59 42.52 2.10
C ALA A 82 -27.42 43.81 1.27
N ASP A 83 -26.54 44.72 1.69
CA ASP A 83 -26.21 45.99 1.05
C ASP A 83 -24.99 45.92 0.11
N HIS A 84 -24.50 44.72 -0.24
CA HIS A 84 -23.27 44.52 -1.03
C HIS A 84 -23.26 45.23 -2.40
N ALA A 85 -24.43 45.57 -2.96
CA ALA A 85 -24.54 46.35 -4.18
C ALA A 85 -24.04 47.80 -3.99
N ALA A 86 -24.22 48.37 -2.80
CA ALA A 86 -23.78 49.71 -2.41
C ALA A 86 -22.46 49.70 -1.63
N ASN A 87 -22.19 48.64 -0.85
CA ASN A 87 -20.99 48.50 -0.02
C ASN A 87 -20.37 47.09 -0.15
N ALA A 88 -19.61 46.88 -1.22
CA ALA A 88 -18.95 45.60 -1.48
C ALA A 88 -17.90 45.22 -0.41
N ALA A 89 -17.37 46.20 0.34
CA ALA A 89 -16.33 45.99 1.36
C ALA A 89 -16.87 45.33 2.65
N GLY A 90 -18.18 45.45 2.93
CA GLY A 90 -18.84 44.79 4.06
C GLY A 90 -19.11 43.29 3.86
N SER A 91 -18.77 42.74 2.69
CA SER A 91 -19.00 41.35 2.32
C SER A 91 -17.68 40.61 2.11
N THR A 92 -17.51 39.38 2.57
CA THR A 92 -16.37 38.52 2.25
C THR A 92 -16.59 37.76 0.95
N TRP A 93 -15.64 37.86 0.02
CA TRP A 93 -15.73 37.25 -1.30
C TRP A 93 -14.56 36.31 -1.60
N ALA A 94 -14.80 35.37 -2.50
CA ALA A 94 -13.73 34.57 -3.10
C ALA A 94 -12.83 35.48 -3.96
N PRO A 95 -11.51 35.56 -3.69
CA PRO A 95 -10.61 36.37 -4.47
C PRO A 95 -10.29 35.69 -5.81
N VAL A 96 -10.03 36.50 -6.84
CA VAL A 96 -9.46 36.06 -8.13
C VAL A 96 -8.28 36.92 -8.52
N THR A 97 -7.48 36.45 -9.48
CA THR A 97 -6.38 37.22 -10.08
C THR A 97 -5.29 37.69 -9.08
N THR A 98 -5.14 37.01 -7.95
CA THR A 98 -4.12 37.30 -6.93
C THR A 98 -3.16 36.13 -6.73
N PRO A 99 -1.84 36.32 -6.56
CA PRO A 99 -0.93 35.22 -6.24
C PRO A 99 -1.15 34.70 -4.81
N ALA A 100 -1.24 33.38 -4.65
CA ALA A 100 -1.15 32.77 -3.32
C ALA A 100 0.29 32.82 -2.82
N VAL A 101 0.52 33.39 -1.63
CA VAL A 101 1.85 33.55 -1.03
C VAL A 101 1.97 32.73 0.24
N MET A 102 3.03 31.91 0.32
CA MET A 102 3.33 31.16 1.54
C MET A 102 4.15 32.01 2.51
N TRP A 103 3.63 32.27 3.70
CA TRP A 103 4.34 33.00 4.75
C TRP A 103 4.11 32.36 6.13
N LYS A 104 5.20 32.01 6.82
CA LYS A 104 5.18 31.37 8.15
C LYS A 104 4.25 30.16 8.23
N GLY A 105 4.24 29.31 7.19
CA GLY A 105 3.41 28.10 7.12
C GLY A 105 1.92 28.37 6.91
N LYS A 106 1.55 29.59 6.49
CA LYS A 106 0.19 29.98 6.14
C LYS A 106 0.13 30.41 4.68
N VAL A 107 -1.00 30.15 4.05
CA VAL A 107 -1.36 30.60 2.71
C VAL A 107 -1.99 31.97 2.86
N ILE A 108 -1.37 33.00 2.30
CA ILE A 108 -1.91 34.35 2.25
C ILE A 108 -2.44 34.57 0.84
N LEU A 109 -3.68 35.02 0.75
CA LEU A 109 -4.28 35.54 -0.46
C LEU A 109 -4.40 37.06 -0.30
N PRO A 110 -3.38 37.83 -0.72
CA PRO A 110 -3.42 39.28 -0.68
C PRO A 110 -4.39 39.77 -1.75
N THR A 111 -5.65 39.96 -1.37
CA THR A 111 -6.72 40.70 -2.05
C THR A 111 -6.69 40.78 -3.59
N GLY A 112 -7.71 40.27 -4.26
CA GLY A 112 -7.88 40.35 -5.71
C GLY A 112 -9.00 41.30 -6.15
N GLU A 113 -9.75 40.88 -7.16
CA GLU A 113 -11.06 41.44 -7.49
C GLU A 113 -12.16 40.57 -6.89
N VAL A 114 -13.26 41.17 -6.42
CA VAL A 114 -14.45 40.41 -5.95
C VAL A 114 -15.48 40.20 -7.06
N LYS A 115 -15.44 41.10 -8.04
CA LYS A 115 -16.11 41.06 -9.35
C LYS A 115 -15.31 41.95 -10.30
N PRO A 116 -15.45 41.80 -11.63
CA PRO A 116 -14.65 42.55 -12.60
C PRO A 116 -14.61 44.05 -12.30
N GLY A 117 -13.41 44.59 -12.09
CA GLY A 117 -13.15 46.00 -11.84
C GLY A 117 -13.37 46.49 -10.41
N ILE A 118 -13.78 45.63 -9.46
CA ILE A 118 -13.99 46.01 -8.05
C ILE A 118 -12.98 45.26 -7.17
N ARG A 119 -12.02 46.01 -6.62
CA ARG A 119 -10.96 45.50 -5.75
C ARG A 119 -11.50 45.19 -4.35
N SER A 120 -10.99 44.12 -3.75
CA SER A 120 -11.23 43.82 -2.33
C SER A 120 -10.16 44.48 -1.46
N PRO A 121 -10.47 44.99 -0.27
CA PRO A 121 -9.46 45.28 0.75
C PRO A 121 -9.07 44.05 1.60
N GLN A 122 -9.65 42.87 1.33
CA GLN A 122 -9.59 41.71 2.21
C GLN A 122 -8.38 40.81 1.95
N VAL A 123 -7.64 40.50 3.01
CA VAL A 123 -6.59 39.49 3.00
C VAL A 123 -7.13 38.21 3.62
N LEU A 124 -7.22 37.13 2.84
CA LEU A 124 -7.58 35.82 3.37
C LEU A 124 -6.32 35.08 3.83
N LEU A 125 -6.43 34.44 4.98
CA LEU A 125 -5.35 33.67 5.60
C LEU A 125 -5.82 32.23 5.81
N GLY A 126 -5.24 31.30 5.05
CA GLY A 126 -5.46 29.87 5.20
C GLY A 126 -4.27 29.19 5.89
N LYS A 127 -4.53 28.13 6.63
CA LYS A 127 -3.49 27.19 7.05
C LYS A 127 -3.87 25.82 6.52
N VAL A 128 -2.93 25.17 5.83
CA VAL A 128 -3.11 23.76 5.47
C VAL A 128 -3.00 22.96 6.76
N VAL A 129 -4.13 22.41 7.22
CA VAL A 129 -4.18 21.54 8.39
C VAL A 129 -4.36 20.12 7.90
N SER A 130 -3.43 19.24 8.25
CA SER A 130 -3.65 17.81 8.09
C SER A 130 -4.77 17.40 9.05
N GLN A 131 -5.89 16.89 8.53
CA GLN A 131 -6.87 16.25 9.38
C GLN A 131 -6.32 14.86 9.72
N PRO A 132 -6.00 14.56 10.99
CA PRO A 132 -5.55 13.22 11.35
C PRO A 132 -6.67 12.24 11.02
N ALA A 133 -6.34 11.20 10.25
CA ALA A 133 -7.26 10.11 10.00
C ALA A 133 -7.67 9.51 11.35
N ARG A 134 -8.97 9.57 11.67
CA ARG A 134 -9.49 8.95 12.89
C ARG A 134 -9.82 7.50 12.56
N PHE A 135 -9.03 6.57 13.09
CA PHE A 135 -9.28 5.15 12.87
C PHE A 135 -10.62 4.70 13.45
N GLY A 136 -11.06 5.34 14.53
CA GLY A 136 -12.32 4.99 15.22
C GLY A 136 -12.13 3.85 16.22
N TRP A 137 -12.87 3.90 17.32
CA TRP A 137 -12.68 2.99 18.45
C TRP A 137 -13.02 1.53 18.11
N ILE A 138 -13.99 1.28 17.23
CA ILE A 138 -14.35 -0.08 16.77
C ILE A 138 -13.16 -0.73 16.08
N ASN A 139 -12.49 0.01 15.17
CA ASN A 139 -11.34 -0.51 14.45
C ASN A 139 -10.16 -0.77 15.40
N TRP A 140 -9.94 0.10 16.40
CA TRP A 140 -8.96 -0.15 17.45
C TRP A 140 -9.28 -1.39 18.30
N VAL A 141 -10.55 -1.63 18.62
CA VAL A 141 -10.98 -2.86 19.31
C VAL A 141 -10.69 -4.10 18.48
N VAL A 142 -10.97 -4.08 17.17
CA VAL A 142 -10.66 -5.19 16.27
C VAL A 142 -9.17 -5.48 16.24
N VAL A 143 -8.32 -4.44 16.12
CA VAL A 143 -6.86 -4.57 16.17
C VAL A 143 -6.41 -5.15 17.51
N ALA A 144 -6.93 -4.66 18.63
CA ALA A 144 -6.58 -5.15 19.95
C ALA A 144 -6.96 -6.62 20.15
N VAL A 145 -8.18 -7.02 19.74
CA VAL A 145 -8.64 -8.41 19.80
C VAL A 145 -7.76 -9.32 18.95
N TYR A 146 -7.42 -8.90 17.73
CA TYR A 146 -6.53 -9.65 16.85
C TYR A 146 -5.14 -9.84 17.48
N LEU A 147 -4.52 -8.76 17.96
CA LEU A 147 -3.18 -8.80 18.56
C LEU A 147 -3.14 -9.65 19.84
N LEU A 148 -4.13 -9.49 20.73
CA LEU A 148 -4.26 -10.32 21.93
C LEU A 148 -4.53 -11.79 21.58
N GLY A 149 -5.29 -12.05 20.52
CA GLY A 149 -5.49 -13.39 19.99
C GLY A 149 -4.19 -14.06 19.57
N MET A 150 -3.29 -13.33 18.89
CA MET A 150 -1.96 -13.86 18.51
C MET A 150 -1.10 -14.19 19.74
N VAL A 151 -1.10 -13.31 20.75
CA VAL A 151 -0.41 -13.57 22.02
C VAL A 151 -1.01 -14.78 22.75
N ALA A 152 -2.33 -14.92 22.75
CA ALA A 152 -3.02 -16.05 23.36
C ALA A 152 -2.66 -17.39 22.68
N VAL A 153 -2.53 -17.42 21.36
CA VAL A 153 -2.04 -18.60 20.62
C VAL A 153 -0.62 -18.94 21.06
N GLY A 154 0.29 -17.95 21.11
CA GLY A 154 1.66 -18.15 21.59
C GLY A 154 1.72 -18.69 23.03
N TYR A 155 0.91 -18.13 23.92
CA TYR A 155 0.78 -18.60 25.30
C TYR A 155 0.24 -20.02 25.42
N TRP A 156 -0.74 -20.39 24.61
CA TRP A 156 -1.32 -21.73 24.62
C TRP A 156 -0.31 -22.81 24.24
N PHE A 157 0.54 -22.54 23.24
CA PHE A 157 1.60 -23.47 22.85
C PHE A 157 2.75 -23.51 23.86
N MET A 158 3.10 -22.39 24.49
CA MET A 158 4.08 -22.37 25.59
C MET A 158 3.69 -23.32 26.73
N LYS A 159 2.40 -23.35 27.08
CA LYS A 159 1.89 -24.16 28.20
C LYS A 159 1.92 -25.67 27.95
N ARG A 160 2.18 -26.12 26.73
CA ARG A 160 2.28 -27.53 26.43
C ARG A 160 3.62 -28.06 26.92
N GLU A 161 3.59 -29.23 27.56
CA GLU A 161 4.78 -29.94 28.06
C GLU A 161 5.86 -30.14 26.98
N SER A 162 5.45 -30.17 25.71
CA SER A 162 6.33 -30.22 24.56
C SER A 162 7.27 -29.00 24.45
N ALA A 163 6.95 -27.81 24.95
CA ALA A 163 7.81 -26.62 24.79
C ALA A 163 9.14 -26.66 25.59
N SER A 164 9.38 -27.71 26.37
CA SER A 164 10.52 -27.83 27.28
C SER A 164 11.83 -28.31 26.63
N SER A 165 11.82 -28.77 25.38
CA SER A 165 13.02 -29.24 24.67
C SER A 165 13.37 -28.38 23.45
N THR A 166 14.67 -28.29 23.15
CA THR A 166 15.18 -27.59 21.96
C THR A 166 14.58 -28.14 20.66
N ASP A 167 14.42 -29.46 20.57
CA ASP A 167 13.81 -30.11 19.40
C ASP A 167 12.36 -29.64 19.22
N ALA A 168 11.57 -29.60 20.28
CA ALA A 168 10.20 -29.13 20.20
C ALA A 168 10.09 -27.63 19.90
N TYR A 169 11.00 -26.80 20.42
CA TYR A 169 11.04 -25.38 20.11
C TYR A 169 11.31 -25.11 18.62
N PHE A 170 12.22 -25.85 17.99
CA PHE A 170 12.61 -25.63 16.59
C PHE A 170 11.87 -26.51 15.57
N ARG A 171 11.26 -27.63 15.97
CA ARG A 171 10.59 -28.57 15.05
C ARG A 171 9.12 -28.82 15.37
N GLY A 172 8.62 -28.34 16.50
CA GLY A 172 7.20 -28.46 16.88
C GLY A 172 6.77 -29.92 17.07
N GLY A 173 7.70 -30.82 17.39
CA GLY A 173 7.45 -32.25 17.62
C GLY A 173 6.84 -33.00 16.43
N GLN A 174 6.96 -32.46 15.21
CA GLN A 174 6.38 -33.03 13.97
C GLN A 174 4.84 -33.16 13.99
N ARG A 175 4.14 -32.29 14.74
CA ARG A 175 2.68 -32.39 14.95
C ARG A 175 1.86 -31.44 14.09
N VAL A 176 2.51 -30.58 13.31
CA VAL A 176 1.82 -29.57 12.51
C VAL A 176 1.05 -30.24 11.36
N PRO A 177 -0.26 -29.96 11.20
CA PRO A 177 -1.02 -30.43 10.05
C PRO A 177 -0.49 -29.82 8.75
N TRP A 178 -0.51 -30.59 7.66
CA TRP A 178 0.04 -30.15 6.36
C TRP A 178 -0.53 -28.83 5.85
N TRP A 179 -1.83 -28.57 6.06
CA TRP A 179 -2.47 -27.34 5.58
C TRP A 179 -2.03 -26.11 6.38
N VAL A 180 -1.78 -26.26 7.69
CA VAL A 180 -1.24 -25.19 8.54
C VAL A 180 0.19 -24.88 8.13
N ALA A 181 1.02 -25.92 7.93
CA ALA A 181 2.38 -25.75 7.42
C ALA A 181 2.40 -25.06 6.05
N GLY A 182 1.49 -25.43 5.14
CA GLY A 182 1.36 -24.81 3.82
C GLY A 182 0.99 -23.33 3.91
N LEU A 183 -0.08 -22.99 4.63
CA LEU A 183 -0.48 -21.59 4.85
C LEU A 183 0.62 -20.77 5.52
N SER A 184 1.41 -21.39 6.39
CA SER A 184 2.53 -20.72 7.04
C SER A 184 3.73 -20.48 6.11
N ILE A 185 4.06 -21.42 5.22
CA ILE A 185 5.06 -21.16 4.16
C ILE A 185 4.55 -20.02 3.25
N PHE A 186 3.26 -20.05 2.89
CA PHE A 186 2.63 -19.00 2.09
C PHE A 186 2.71 -17.64 2.79
N ALA A 187 2.35 -17.54 4.07
CA ALA A 187 2.49 -16.32 4.87
C ALA A 187 3.94 -15.79 4.91
N THR A 188 4.91 -16.71 5.04
CA THR A 188 6.34 -16.35 5.08
C THR A 188 6.81 -15.75 3.75
N MET A 189 6.28 -16.24 2.63
CA MET A 189 6.57 -15.72 1.28
C MET A 189 5.79 -14.44 0.97
N LEU A 190 4.55 -14.33 1.45
CA LEU A 190 3.70 -13.17 1.23
C LEU A 190 3.98 -12.10 2.30
N SER A 191 4.91 -11.20 1.98
CA SER A 191 5.26 -10.07 2.85
C SER A 191 4.39 -8.83 2.65
N ALA A 192 4.46 -7.89 3.59
CA ALA A 192 3.86 -6.55 3.45
C ALA A 192 4.32 -5.81 2.18
N LEU A 193 5.55 -6.08 1.72
CA LEU A 193 6.05 -5.55 0.46
C LEU A 193 5.26 -6.08 -0.73
N THR A 194 4.94 -7.38 -0.75
CA THR A 194 4.13 -7.97 -1.81
C THR A 194 2.70 -7.43 -1.74
N PHE A 195 2.11 -7.40 -0.54
CA PHE A 195 0.71 -7.00 -0.34
C PHE A 195 0.43 -5.56 -0.76
N MET A 196 1.35 -4.61 -0.50
CA MET A 196 1.19 -3.21 -0.94
C MET A 196 1.86 -2.93 -2.28
N GLY A 197 3.03 -3.52 -2.53
CA GLY A 197 3.85 -3.23 -3.69
C GLY A 197 3.28 -3.76 -5.00
N ILE A 198 2.67 -4.95 -5.02
CA ILE A 198 2.09 -5.51 -6.25
C ILE A 198 0.87 -4.69 -6.71
N PRO A 199 -0.12 -4.36 -5.85
CA PRO A 199 -1.21 -3.48 -6.25
C PRO A 199 -0.74 -2.07 -6.64
N ALA A 200 0.22 -1.49 -5.91
CA ALA A 200 0.77 -0.17 -6.24
C ALA A 200 1.46 -0.17 -7.61
N ARG A 201 2.22 -1.22 -7.93
CA ARG A 201 2.83 -1.39 -9.25
C ARG A 201 1.77 -1.56 -10.33
N ALA A 202 0.78 -2.42 -10.13
CA ALA A 202 -0.32 -2.61 -11.08
C ALA A 202 -1.09 -1.30 -11.34
N TYR A 203 -1.24 -0.47 -10.31
CA TYR A 203 -1.86 0.84 -10.43
C TYR A 203 -0.98 1.82 -11.23
N GLN A 204 0.34 1.83 -11.01
CA GLN A 204 1.27 2.77 -11.65
C GLN A 204 1.67 2.38 -13.08
N THR A 205 1.83 1.09 -13.35
CA THR A 205 2.29 0.57 -14.64
C THR A 205 1.26 -0.38 -15.25
N ASP A 206 1.28 -1.66 -14.85
CA ASP A 206 0.57 -2.75 -15.51
C ASP A 206 0.62 -4.04 -14.66
N VAL A 207 -0.09 -5.09 -15.10
CA VAL A 207 -0.16 -6.39 -14.39
C VAL A 207 0.87 -7.42 -14.86
N THR A 208 1.84 -7.03 -15.68
CA THR A 208 2.80 -7.95 -16.33
C THR A 208 3.60 -8.82 -15.35
N TRP A 209 3.88 -8.29 -14.14
CA TRP A 209 4.58 -9.00 -13.07
C TRP A 209 3.88 -10.29 -12.62
N TYR A 210 2.59 -10.44 -12.92
CA TYR A 210 1.87 -11.69 -12.68
C TYR A 210 2.47 -12.88 -13.45
N ILE A 211 3.02 -12.67 -14.65
CA ILE A 211 3.69 -13.72 -15.43
C ILE A 211 4.89 -14.30 -14.66
N GLY A 212 5.63 -13.46 -13.94
CA GLY A 212 6.72 -13.90 -13.07
C GLY A 212 6.25 -14.84 -11.96
N GLN A 213 5.09 -14.55 -11.35
CA GLN A 213 4.54 -15.35 -10.25
C GLN A 213 4.15 -16.77 -10.70
N VAL A 214 3.78 -16.97 -11.97
CA VAL A 214 3.46 -18.31 -12.53
C VAL A 214 4.64 -19.28 -12.43
N SER A 215 5.88 -18.80 -12.32
CA SER A 215 7.07 -19.66 -12.15
C SER A 215 7.01 -20.55 -10.90
N ILE A 216 6.22 -20.17 -9.88
CA ILE A 216 6.02 -21.00 -8.68
C ILE A 216 5.47 -22.39 -9.01
N LEU A 217 4.69 -22.51 -10.10
CA LEU A 217 4.15 -23.79 -10.58
C LEU A 217 5.24 -24.76 -11.03
N LEU A 218 6.43 -24.27 -11.37
CA LEU A 218 7.60 -25.11 -11.69
C LEU A 218 8.52 -25.30 -10.47
N VAL A 219 8.65 -24.26 -9.63
CA VAL A 219 9.47 -24.31 -8.42
C VAL A 219 8.94 -25.34 -7.41
N VAL A 220 7.63 -25.37 -7.15
CA VAL A 220 7.03 -26.30 -6.17
C VAL A 220 7.29 -27.77 -6.53
N PRO A 221 7.01 -28.26 -7.75
CA PRO A 221 7.37 -29.62 -8.15
C PRO A 221 8.86 -29.91 -7.97
N LEU A 222 9.75 -29.01 -8.41
CA LEU A 222 11.19 -29.17 -8.28
C LEU A 222 11.60 -29.36 -6.80
N VAL A 223 11.06 -28.52 -5.92
CA VAL A 223 11.34 -28.59 -4.48
C VAL A 223 10.77 -29.88 -3.88
N VAL A 224 9.52 -30.24 -4.21
CA VAL A 224 8.82 -31.44 -3.71
C VAL A 224 9.56 -32.74 -4.07
N TYR A 225 10.09 -32.83 -5.30
CA TYR A 225 10.71 -34.06 -5.79
C TYR A 225 12.21 -34.16 -5.47
N PHE A 226 12.95 -33.04 -5.49
CA PHE A 226 14.42 -33.07 -5.37
C PHE A 226 14.93 -32.57 -4.01
N TYR A 227 14.37 -31.49 -3.47
CA TYR A 227 14.91 -30.86 -2.26
C TYR A 227 14.25 -31.39 -0.98
N LEU A 228 12.93 -31.53 -0.96
CA LEU A 228 12.19 -31.96 0.22
C LEU A 228 12.64 -33.34 0.74
N PRO A 229 12.77 -34.40 -0.09
CA PRO A 229 13.20 -35.70 0.40
C PRO A 229 14.62 -35.65 0.97
N PHE A 230 15.46 -34.77 0.43
CA PHE A 230 16.82 -34.56 0.88
C PHE A 230 16.86 -33.94 2.29
N PHE A 231 16.17 -32.81 2.49
CA PHE A 231 16.12 -32.15 3.79
C PHE A 231 15.46 -33.02 4.88
N ARG A 232 14.41 -33.76 4.54
CA ARG A 232 13.77 -34.66 5.52
C ARG A 232 14.61 -35.88 5.89
N LYS A 233 15.41 -36.41 4.97
CA LYS A 233 16.32 -37.54 5.28
C LYS A 233 17.45 -37.14 6.21
N LEU A 234 17.96 -35.92 6.07
CA LEU A 234 19.08 -35.45 6.89
C LEU A 234 18.66 -35.07 8.30
N ASP A 235 17.37 -34.84 8.52
CA ASP A 235 16.75 -34.46 9.79
C ASP A 235 17.63 -33.44 10.53
N LEU A 236 17.86 -32.29 9.90
CA LEU A 236 18.67 -31.18 10.44
C LEU A 236 17.80 -30.17 11.18
N THR A 237 18.40 -29.41 12.12
CA THR A 237 17.72 -28.25 12.73
C THR A 237 17.89 -27.02 11.83
N SER A 238 19.11 -26.83 11.30
CA SER A 238 19.44 -25.81 10.31
C SER A 238 19.68 -26.42 8.92
N ALA A 239 19.12 -25.81 7.88
CA ALA A 239 19.40 -26.14 6.49
C ALA A 239 20.91 -26.09 6.17
N TYR A 240 21.66 -25.23 6.87
CA TYR A 240 23.09 -25.01 6.63
C TYR A 240 23.98 -26.10 7.24
N GLU A 241 23.46 -26.95 8.14
CA GLU A 241 24.18 -28.16 8.59
C GLU A 241 24.50 -29.10 7.42
N TYR A 242 23.68 -29.07 6.36
CA TYR A 242 23.98 -29.80 5.13
C TYR A 242 25.31 -29.35 4.52
N LEU A 243 25.58 -28.03 4.50
CA LEU A 243 26.80 -27.49 3.90
C LEU A 243 28.04 -27.94 4.67
N GLU A 244 27.94 -28.14 5.97
CA GLU A 244 29.03 -28.73 6.75
C GLU A 244 29.24 -30.20 6.41
N LYS A 245 28.17 -30.99 6.36
CA LYS A 245 28.23 -32.41 5.98
C LYS A 245 28.78 -32.63 4.56
N ARG A 246 28.50 -31.71 3.63
CA ARG A 246 28.88 -31.82 2.23
C ARG A 246 30.23 -31.17 1.89
N PHE A 247 30.56 -30.08 2.56
CA PHE A 247 31.75 -29.28 2.30
C PHE A 247 32.59 -29.14 3.57
N ASN A 248 32.30 -28.15 4.42
CA ASN A 248 33.02 -27.90 5.67
C ASN A 248 32.26 -26.89 6.54
N VAL A 249 32.75 -26.71 7.78
CA VAL A 249 32.17 -25.78 8.77
C VAL A 249 32.19 -24.32 8.29
N ALA A 250 33.18 -23.90 7.49
CA ALA A 250 33.27 -22.54 6.99
C ALA A 250 32.09 -22.21 6.05
N CYS A 251 31.69 -23.15 5.19
CA CYS A 251 30.49 -22.99 4.34
C CYS A 251 29.21 -22.88 5.17
N ARG A 252 29.06 -23.67 6.24
CA ARG A 252 27.91 -23.57 7.16
C ARG A 252 27.85 -22.21 7.84
N ILE A 253 28.97 -21.74 8.40
CA ILE A 253 29.04 -20.45 9.09
C ILE A 253 28.74 -19.31 8.13
N PHE A 254 29.35 -19.31 6.93
CA PHE A 254 29.12 -18.29 5.92
C PHE A 254 27.64 -18.19 5.51
N ALA A 255 27.01 -19.33 5.19
CA ALA A 255 25.59 -19.34 4.80
C ALA A 255 24.67 -18.93 5.96
N SER A 256 24.94 -19.40 7.17
CA SER A 256 24.16 -19.06 8.37
C SER A 256 24.24 -17.56 8.67
N LEU A 257 25.45 -16.97 8.66
CA LEU A 257 25.64 -15.54 8.89
C LEU A 257 25.00 -14.69 7.79
N SER A 258 25.13 -15.11 6.53
CA SER A 258 24.49 -14.43 5.39
C SER A 258 22.97 -14.41 5.54
N PHE A 259 22.37 -15.54 5.92
CA PHE A 259 20.93 -15.63 6.16
C PHE A 259 20.47 -14.73 7.30
N ILE A 260 21.19 -14.75 8.44
CA ILE A 260 20.88 -13.92 9.61
C ILE A 260 20.97 -12.44 9.25
N LEU A 261 22.05 -12.00 8.62
CA LEU A 261 22.26 -10.60 8.24
C LEU A 261 21.18 -10.12 7.26
N PHE A 262 20.86 -10.94 6.26
CA PHE A 262 19.77 -10.66 5.32
C PHE A 262 18.42 -10.52 6.03
N HIS A 263 18.11 -11.42 6.97
CA HIS A 263 16.84 -11.39 7.71
C HIS A 263 16.73 -10.20 8.66
N VAL A 264 17.82 -9.76 9.30
CA VAL A 264 17.83 -8.53 10.11
C VAL A 264 17.42 -7.33 9.27
N GLY A 265 17.98 -7.17 8.06
CA GLY A 265 17.59 -6.11 7.13
C GLY A 265 16.14 -6.26 6.64
N ARG A 266 15.73 -7.49 6.30
CA ARG A 266 14.36 -7.79 5.85
C ARG A 266 13.31 -7.44 6.92
N ILE A 267 13.56 -7.78 8.19
CA ILE A 267 12.62 -7.52 9.29
C ILE A 267 12.36 -6.01 9.46
N ALA A 268 13.37 -5.15 9.25
CA ALA A 268 13.18 -3.70 9.30
C ALA A 268 12.13 -3.23 8.29
N ILE A 269 12.18 -3.74 7.05
CA ILE A 269 11.20 -3.43 6.00
C ILE A 269 9.82 -4.02 6.33
N VAL A 270 9.80 -5.27 6.80
CA VAL A 270 8.56 -5.98 7.16
C VAL A 270 7.83 -5.31 8.32
N LEU A 271 8.52 -4.68 9.27
CA LEU A 271 7.90 -3.90 10.34
C LEU A 271 7.52 -2.48 9.90
N TYR A 272 8.34 -1.84 9.07
CA TYR A 272 8.12 -0.48 8.63
C TYR A 272 6.87 -0.32 7.75
N LEU A 273 6.69 -1.19 6.76
CA LEU A 273 5.60 -1.02 5.79
C LEU A 273 4.19 -1.12 6.42
N PRO A 274 3.85 -2.12 7.26
CA PRO A 274 2.57 -2.15 7.95
C PRO A 274 2.37 -0.99 8.93
N ALA A 275 3.44 -0.55 9.61
CA ALA A 275 3.38 0.58 10.52
C ALA A 275 3.09 1.89 9.77
N LEU A 276 3.68 2.06 8.57
CA LEU A 276 3.37 3.18 7.69
C LEU A 276 1.91 3.14 7.22
N ALA A 277 1.42 1.96 6.83
CA ALA A 277 0.02 1.78 6.43
C ALA A 277 -0.95 2.10 7.58
N LEU A 278 -0.67 1.64 8.81
CA LEU A 278 -1.46 1.94 9.99
C LEU A 278 -1.45 3.45 10.30
N ALA A 279 -0.28 4.09 10.29
CA ALA A 279 -0.15 5.52 10.52
C ALA A 279 -0.85 6.38 9.46
N ALA A 280 -1.05 5.87 8.25
CA ALA A 280 -1.79 6.57 7.20
C ALA A 280 -3.30 6.60 7.45
N VAL A 281 -3.85 5.65 8.21
CA VAL A 281 -5.30 5.51 8.47
C VAL A 281 -5.70 5.78 9.92
N SER A 282 -4.73 6.14 10.76
CA SER A 282 -4.94 6.34 12.19
C SER A 282 -4.17 7.55 12.73
N ASP A 283 -4.30 7.79 14.02
CA ASP A 283 -3.65 8.85 14.78
C ASP A 283 -2.33 8.42 15.42
N ILE A 284 -1.89 7.16 15.23
CA ILE A 284 -0.60 6.68 15.75
C ILE A 284 0.55 7.05 14.80
N ALA A 285 1.63 7.61 15.37
CA ALA A 285 2.84 7.85 14.60
C ALA A 285 3.54 6.52 14.23
N VAL A 286 4.32 6.53 13.15
CA VAL A 286 5.00 5.34 12.61
C VAL A 286 5.87 4.64 13.66
N ILE A 287 6.66 5.38 14.44
CA ILE A 287 7.59 4.78 15.43
C ILE A 287 6.82 4.01 16.53
N PRO A 288 5.83 4.59 17.22
CA PRO A 288 4.98 3.83 18.15
C PRO A 288 4.31 2.60 17.52
N ALA A 289 3.84 2.70 16.27
CA ALA A 289 3.26 1.57 15.55
C ALA A 289 4.27 0.44 15.33
N ILE A 290 5.51 0.76 14.93
CA ILE A 290 6.61 -0.22 14.80
C ILE A 290 6.88 -0.90 16.15
N LEU A 291 7.00 -0.13 17.23
CA LEU A 291 7.28 -0.67 18.56
C LEU A 291 6.16 -1.60 19.03
N MET A 292 4.90 -1.20 18.85
CA MET A 292 3.75 -2.02 19.20
C MET A 292 3.74 -3.36 18.45
N ILE A 293 3.88 -3.33 17.12
CA ILE A 293 3.89 -4.54 16.29
C ILE A 293 5.11 -5.41 16.62
N GLY A 294 6.29 -4.81 16.71
CA GLY A 294 7.56 -5.50 16.94
C GLY A 294 7.63 -6.17 18.32
N VAL A 295 7.27 -5.46 19.39
CA VAL A 295 7.28 -6.02 20.75
C VAL A 295 6.30 -7.17 20.87
N LEU A 296 5.07 -7.02 20.36
CA LEU A 296 4.09 -8.10 20.38
C LEU A 296 4.54 -9.31 19.57
N CYS A 297 5.14 -9.07 18.40
CA CYS A 297 5.74 -10.12 17.57
C CYS A 297 6.82 -10.90 18.33
N VAL A 298 7.75 -10.20 18.98
CA VAL A 298 8.79 -10.83 19.80
C VAL A 298 8.18 -11.64 20.95
N ILE A 299 7.16 -11.10 21.63
CA ILE A 299 6.51 -11.79 22.75
C ILE A 299 5.94 -13.13 22.30
N TYR A 300 5.03 -13.15 21.30
CA TYR A 300 4.37 -14.42 20.95
C TYR A 300 5.32 -15.41 20.25
N THR A 301 6.35 -14.93 19.54
CA THR A 301 7.32 -15.80 18.87
C THR A 301 8.27 -16.48 19.85
N VAL A 302 8.81 -15.75 20.83
CA VAL A 302 9.69 -16.30 21.87
C VAL A 302 8.93 -17.24 22.79
N MET A 303 7.67 -16.93 23.10
CA MET A 303 6.86 -17.76 24.00
C MET A 303 6.52 -19.13 23.42
N GLY A 304 6.15 -19.22 22.14
CA GLY A 304 5.49 -20.40 21.59
C GLY A 304 6.34 -21.32 20.70
N GLY A 305 7.54 -20.90 20.30
CA GLY A 305 8.40 -21.67 19.38
C GLY A 305 7.78 -21.86 17.99
N ILE A 306 8.35 -22.75 17.17
CA ILE A 306 7.96 -22.92 15.77
C ILE A 306 6.50 -23.37 15.61
N GLU A 307 5.96 -24.16 16.55
CA GLU A 307 4.57 -24.63 16.46
C GLU A 307 3.62 -23.44 16.55
N ALA A 308 3.82 -22.55 17.52
CA ALA A 308 3.03 -21.33 17.62
C ALA A 308 3.18 -20.43 16.40
N VAL A 309 4.42 -20.22 15.93
CA VAL A 309 4.71 -19.40 14.75
C VAL A 309 3.93 -19.92 13.54
N VAL A 310 3.97 -21.23 13.29
CA VAL A 310 3.29 -21.83 12.14
C VAL A 310 1.76 -21.69 12.24
N TRP A 311 1.19 -21.81 13.44
CA TRP A 311 -0.24 -21.58 13.63
C TRP A 311 -0.64 -20.11 13.52
N THR A 312 0.12 -19.17 14.09
CA THR A 312 -0.14 -17.74 13.95
C THR A 312 -0.04 -17.30 12.51
N ASP A 313 0.96 -17.81 11.77
CA ASP A 313 1.13 -17.52 10.35
C ASP A 313 -0.04 -18.05 9.51
N ALA A 314 -0.55 -19.24 9.80
CA ALA A 314 -1.69 -19.78 9.08
C ALA A 314 -2.94 -18.91 9.27
N ILE A 315 -3.17 -18.41 10.50
CA ILE A 315 -4.25 -17.45 10.79
C ILE A 315 -4.00 -16.14 10.02
N GLN A 316 -2.77 -15.64 10.03
CA GLN A 316 -2.37 -14.41 9.33
C GLN A 316 -2.58 -14.52 7.82
N ALA A 317 -2.19 -15.63 7.20
CA ALA A 317 -2.42 -15.90 5.78
C ALA A 317 -3.91 -15.83 5.44
N LEU A 318 -4.77 -16.46 6.25
CA LEU A 318 -6.21 -16.44 6.04
C LEU A 318 -6.78 -15.02 6.18
N VAL A 319 -6.42 -14.30 7.25
CA VAL A 319 -6.85 -12.92 7.47
C VAL A 319 -6.43 -12.03 6.30
N LEU A 320 -5.20 -12.20 5.82
CA LEU A 320 -4.65 -11.42 4.71
C LEU A 320 -5.34 -11.72 3.38
N MET A 321 -5.55 -13.01 3.06
CA MET A 321 -6.25 -13.42 1.84
C MET A 321 -7.71 -12.96 1.84
N LEU A 322 -8.42 -13.14 2.94
CA LEU A 322 -9.80 -12.66 3.09
C LEU A 322 -9.87 -11.13 2.99
N GLY A 323 -8.90 -10.43 3.59
CA GLY A 323 -8.76 -8.98 3.47
C GLY A 323 -8.54 -8.53 2.02
N ALA A 324 -7.64 -9.18 1.29
CA ALA A 324 -7.40 -8.88 -0.13
C ALA A 324 -8.64 -9.08 -0.99
N VAL A 325 -9.34 -10.21 -0.83
CA VAL A 325 -10.58 -10.51 -1.56
C VAL A 325 -11.67 -9.50 -1.20
N LEU A 326 -11.83 -9.17 0.08
CA LEU A 326 -12.80 -8.16 0.53
C LEU A 326 -12.49 -6.79 -0.09
N CYS A 327 -11.23 -6.35 -0.07
CA CYS A 327 -10.82 -5.10 -0.71
C CYS A 327 -11.15 -5.10 -2.21
N LEU A 328 -10.85 -6.18 -2.93
CA LEU A 328 -11.17 -6.31 -4.35
C LEU A 328 -12.68 -6.21 -4.60
N VAL A 329 -13.49 -6.94 -3.83
CA VAL A 329 -14.96 -6.90 -3.94
C VAL A 329 -15.49 -5.50 -3.69
N LEU A 330 -15.04 -4.84 -2.61
CA LEU A 330 -15.47 -3.48 -2.27
C LEU A 330 -15.09 -2.46 -3.34
N VAL A 331 -13.88 -2.55 -3.91
CA VAL A 331 -13.46 -1.67 -5.01
C VAL A 331 -14.34 -1.89 -6.23
N VAL A 332 -14.55 -3.14 -6.65
CA VAL A 332 -15.39 -3.47 -7.81
C VAL A 332 -16.83 -2.98 -7.62
N MET A 333 -17.39 -3.11 -6.41
CA MET A 333 -18.73 -2.63 -6.09
C MET A 333 -18.85 -1.10 -6.10
N ARG A 334 -17.73 -0.37 -6.00
CA ARG A 334 -17.69 1.10 -6.02
C ARG A 334 -17.41 1.68 -7.40
N VAL A 335 -17.07 0.83 -8.37
CA VAL A 335 -16.89 1.23 -9.77
C VAL A 335 -18.22 1.06 -10.50
N ASP A 336 -18.72 2.15 -11.08
CA ASP A 336 -19.92 2.11 -11.92
C ASP A 336 -19.66 1.19 -13.13
N GLY A 337 -20.51 0.17 -13.35
CA GLY A 337 -20.29 -0.87 -14.35
C GLY A 337 -19.48 -2.09 -13.87
N GLY A 338 -19.02 -2.09 -12.61
CA GLY A 338 -18.43 -3.25 -11.95
C GLY A 338 -17.14 -3.76 -12.61
N ILE A 339 -16.94 -5.09 -12.59
CA ILE A 339 -15.69 -5.71 -13.07
C ILE A 339 -15.46 -5.51 -14.58
N ALA A 340 -16.54 -5.40 -15.35
CA ALA A 340 -16.45 -5.15 -16.79
C ALA A 340 -15.84 -3.77 -17.06
N GLN A 341 -16.30 -2.74 -16.33
CA GLN A 341 -15.72 -1.40 -16.43
C GLN A 341 -14.27 -1.37 -15.95
N VAL A 342 -13.93 -2.11 -14.90
CA VAL A 342 -12.53 -2.22 -14.43
C VAL A 342 -11.63 -2.78 -15.52
N TYR A 343 -12.07 -3.84 -16.20
CA TYR A 343 -11.32 -4.44 -17.31
C TYR A 343 -11.21 -3.48 -18.49
N GLU A 344 -12.30 -2.82 -18.89
CA GLU A 344 -12.29 -1.84 -19.99
C GLU A 344 -11.32 -0.69 -19.70
N ILE A 345 -11.39 -0.10 -18.51
CA ILE A 345 -10.46 0.97 -18.09
C ILE A 345 -9.02 0.46 -18.13
N ALA A 346 -8.74 -0.74 -17.62
CA ALA A 346 -7.39 -1.30 -17.64
C ALA A 346 -6.89 -1.52 -19.08
N ASN A 347 -7.73 -2.04 -19.97
CA ASN A 347 -7.40 -2.30 -21.36
C ASN A 347 -7.18 -1.00 -22.15
N THR A 348 -8.04 0.00 -22.01
CA THR A 348 -7.92 1.29 -22.70
C THR A 348 -6.69 2.09 -22.25
N ASN A 349 -6.16 1.82 -21.06
CA ASN A 349 -4.97 2.48 -20.52
C ASN A 349 -3.70 1.62 -20.62
N ASP A 350 -3.70 0.57 -21.44
CA ASP A 350 -2.56 -0.33 -21.66
C ASP A 350 -1.96 -0.93 -20.36
N LYS A 351 -2.82 -1.20 -19.37
CA LYS A 351 -2.43 -1.70 -18.04
C LYS A 351 -2.45 -3.23 -17.92
N LEU A 352 -2.75 -3.96 -19.00
CA LEU A 352 -2.83 -5.41 -18.96
C LEU A 352 -1.46 -6.02 -19.27
N PHE A 353 -1.29 -6.61 -20.46
CA PHE A 353 -0.08 -7.30 -20.87
C PHE A 353 0.55 -6.70 -22.14
N GLU A 354 0.06 -5.55 -22.60
CA GLU A 354 0.48 -4.88 -23.83
C GLU A 354 1.96 -4.44 -23.76
N SER A 355 2.44 -4.06 -22.58
CA SER A 355 3.83 -3.67 -22.34
C SER A 355 4.81 -4.85 -22.32
N LEU A 356 4.31 -6.09 -22.35
CA LEU A 356 5.12 -7.30 -22.26
C LEU A 356 5.50 -7.83 -23.64
N ARG A 357 6.80 -7.92 -23.89
CA ARG A 357 7.36 -8.49 -25.12
C ARG A 357 7.50 -10.00 -24.98
N TRP A 358 6.89 -10.75 -25.89
CA TRP A 358 6.90 -12.22 -25.91
C TRP A 358 7.90 -12.80 -26.90
N ASP A 359 8.28 -12.04 -27.92
CA ASP A 359 9.08 -12.44 -29.08
C ASP A 359 10.56 -12.05 -28.98
N ASN A 360 10.94 -11.32 -27.93
CA ASN A 360 12.32 -10.87 -27.70
C ASN A 360 12.94 -11.61 -26.50
N PHE A 361 14.27 -11.80 -26.53
CA PHE A 361 15.07 -12.18 -25.37
C PHE A 361 16.19 -11.17 -25.20
N ASP A 362 15.87 -10.04 -24.57
CA ASP A 362 16.87 -9.03 -24.20
C ASP A 362 16.89 -8.86 -22.67
N VAL A 363 18.03 -9.21 -22.07
CA VAL A 363 18.26 -9.08 -20.62
C VAL A 363 18.36 -7.61 -20.20
N MET A 364 18.77 -6.72 -21.12
CA MET A 364 18.87 -5.28 -20.85
C MET A 364 17.49 -4.63 -20.70
N GLU A 365 16.47 -5.19 -21.35
CA GLU A 365 15.07 -4.74 -21.21
C GLU A 365 14.41 -5.25 -19.90
N GLY A 366 15.07 -6.17 -19.18
CA GLY A 366 14.72 -6.58 -17.83
C GLY A 366 13.28 -7.10 -17.71
N THR A 367 12.43 -6.38 -16.98
CA THR A 367 11.05 -6.80 -16.69
C THR A 367 10.07 -6.61 -17.85
N ALA A 368 10.49 -5.98 -18.95
CA ALA A 368 9.65 -5.81 -20.15
C ALA A 368 9.59 -7.07 -21.04
N THR A 369 10.49 -8.03 -20.81
CA THR A 369 10.57 -9.27 -21.58
C THR A 369 9.97 -10.43 -20.79
N ALA A 370 8.95 -11.10 -21.32
CA ALA A 370 8.24 -12.19 -20.64
C ALA A 370 9.18 -13.30 -20.16
N VAL A 371 10.11 -13.72 -21.02
CA VAL A 371 11.06 -14.80 -20.73
C VAL A 371 12.05 -14.40 -19.63
N VAL A 372 12.61 -13.20 -19.71
CA VAL A 372 13.58 -12.69 -18.70
C VAL A 372 12.88 -12.53 -17.36
N LEU A 373 11.67 -11.96 -17.34
CA LEU A 373 10.84 -11.81 -16.15
C LEU A 373 10.54 -13.18 -15.52
N PHE A 374 10.09 -14.15 -16.31
CA PHE A 374 9.78 -15.50 -15.83
C PHE A 374 11.01 -16.20 -15.24
N VAL A 375 12.15 -16.17 -15.94
CA VAL A 375 13.40 -16.79 -15.48
C VAL A 375 13.92 -16.12 -14.21
N ALA A 376 13.87 -14.78 -14.15
CA ALA A 376 14.29 -14.04 -12.96
C ALA A 376 13.42 -14.39 -11.74
N PHE A 377 12.09 -14.46 -11.91
CA PHE A 377 11.17 -14.84 -10.84
C PHE A 377 11.31 -16.31 -10.44
N PHE A 378 11.60 -17.21 -11.39
CA PHE A 378 11.85 -18.62 -11.10
C PHE A 378 13.05 -18.78 -10.15
N PHE A 379 14.19 -18.17 -10.48
CA PHE A 379 15.37 -18.24 -9.62
C PHE A 379 15.18 -17.50 -8.30
N ASN A 380 14.51 -16.33 -8.31
CA ASN A 380 14.19 -15.59 -7.10
C ASN A 380 13.31 -16.43 -6.16
N SER A 381 12.27 -17.07 -6.69
CA SER A 381 11.38 -17.95 -5.94
C SER A 381 12.05 -19.24 -5.49
N LEU A 382 13.05 -19.76 -6.23
CA LEU A 382 13.74 -20.99 -5.84
C LEU A 382 14.60 -20.82 -4.58
N VAL A 383 15.23 -19.64 -4.41
CA VAL A 383 16.13 -19.35 -3.28
C VAL A 383 15.50 -19.60 -1.90
N PRO A 384 14.34 -19.02 -1.53
CA PRO A 384 13.75 -19.23 -0.22
C PRO A 384 13.36 -20.70 0.02
N TYR A 385 12.82 -21.38 -0.98
CA TYR A 385 12.40 -22.79 -0.84
C TYR A 385 13.55 -23.80 -0.74
N THR A 386 14.77 -23.41 -1.12
CA THR A 386 15.92 -24.32 -1.15
C THR A 386 17.01 -23.97 -0.14
N SER A 387 17.09 -22.70 0.27
CA SER A 387 18.15 -22.19 1.13
C SER A 387 17.66 -21.26 2.24
N GLY A 388 16.41 -20.81 2.18
CA GLY A 388 15.79 -20.01 3.23
C GLY A 388 15.45 -20.88 4.43
N GLN A 389 16.16 -20.67 5.55
CA GLN A 389 15.89 -21.41 6.78
C GLN A 389 14.46 -21.19 7.28
N ASP A 390 13.89 -20.00 7.04
CA ASP A 390 12.49 -19.68 7.29
C ASP A 390 11.53 -20.67 6.58
N VAL A 391 11.76 -21.00 5.32
CA VAL A 391 10.90 -21.99 4.62
C VAL A 391 11.32 -23.43 4.94
N VAL A 392 12.61 -23.74 4.85
CA VAL A 392 13.13 -25.11 4.97
C VAL A 392 12.84 -25.71 6.34
N GLN A 393 12.82 -24.91 7.41
CA GLN A 393 12.47 -25.38 8.75
C GLN A 393 11.05 -25.97 8.81
N ARG A 394 10.11 -25.47 8.00
CA ARG A 394 8.72 -25.98 7.96
C ARG A 394 8.63 -27.38 7.35
N TYR A 395 9.61 -27.79 6.54
CA TYR A 395 9.64 -29.13 5.92
C TYR A 395 9.72 -30.26 6.93
N VAL A 396 10.25 -29.99 8.13
CA VAL A 396 10.41 -30.96 9.22
C VAL A 396 9.40 -30.76 10.35
N THR A 397 8.42 -29.86 10.21
CA THR A 397 7.38 -29.62 11.24
C THR A 397 6.17 -30.55 11.14
N THR A 398 6.00 -31.21 10.00
CA THR A 398 4.92 -32.17 9.76
C THR A 398 5.37 -33.60 10.06
N ARG A 399 4.42 -34.49 10.35
CA ARG A 399 4.64 -35.89 10.74
C ARG A 399 5.51 -36.69 9.77
N ASP A 400 5.26 -36.56 8.48
CA ASP A 400 5.86 -37.43 7.47
C ASP A 400 6.07 -36.72 6.13
N LEU A 401 6.85 -37.35 5.25
CA LEU A 401 7.18 -36.80 3.94
C LEU A 401 5.92 -36.56 3.07
N PRO A 402 4.91 -37.45 3.00
CA PRO A 402 3.65 -37.17 2.31
C PRO A 402 2.94 -35.90 2.83
N ALA A 403 2.87 -35.69 4.15
CA ALA A 403 2.30 -34.47 4.72
C ALA A 403 3.11 -33.22 4.32
N ALA A 404 4.44 -33.29 4.36
CA ALA A 404 5.30 -32.19 3.91
C ALA A 404 5.18 -31.89 2.40
N ARG A 405 4.92 -32.90 1.57
CA ARG A 405 4.62 -32.69 0.16
C ARG A 405 3.30 -31.93 0.00
N ARG A 406 2.25 -32.35 0.71
CA ARG A 406 0.95 -31.66 0.68
C ARG A 406 1.05 -30.22 1.15
N SER A 407 1.86 -29.93 2.17
CA SER A 407 2.07 -28.54 2.60
C SER A 407 2.67 -27.68 1.51
N LEU A 408 3.66 -28.19 0.76
CA LEU A 408 4.25 -27.48 -0.37
C LEU A 408 3.30 -27.29 -1.54
N TRP A 409 2.37 -28.22 -1.79
CA TRP A 409 1.31 -28.04 -2.80
C TRP A 409 0.20 -27.07 -2.37
N THR A 410 0.12 -26.76 -1.07
CA THR A 410 -0.89 -25.83 -0.53
C THR A 410 -0.42 -24.39 -0.60
N THR A 411 0.89 -24.17 -0.49
CA THR A 411 1.57 -22.90 -0.80
C THR A 411 1.32 -22.46 -2.22
#